data_AF-A0A523T2Y9-F1
#
_entry.id   AF-A0A523T2Y9-F1
#
_cell.length_a   1.000
_cell.length_b   1.000
_cell.length_c   1.000
_cell.angle_alpha   90.00
_cell.angle_beta   90.00
_cell.angle_gamma   90.00
#
_symmetry.space_group_name_H-M   'P 1'
#
loop_
_entity.id
_entity.type
_entity.pdbx_description
1 polymer ?
#
loop_
_entity_poly.entity_id
_entity_poly.type
_entity_poly.pdbx_seq_one_letter_code
_entity_poly.pdbx_strand_id
1 'polypeptide(L)'
;MPVYKWVAETKKGKVLKGELEAADERIAQLQLKRRNLTIKKIKAKPKDLFENVAFFQPKITAKDVVIFTRQFSTMIDAGLPLVQGLTILAEQTENKTFQNVLKKVTRDVEGGSSLAEALKKHPKVFDALY
;
A
#
# COMPACT_ATOMS: atom_id res chain seq x y z
N MET A 1 1.92 -4.03 -13.59
CA MET A 1 2.72 -5.24 -13.92
C MET A 1 3.98 -5.24 -13.04
N PRO A 2 4.70 -6.36 -12.83
CA PRO A 2 5.89 -6.33 -11.98
C PRO A 2 6.99 -5.42 -12.55
N VAL A 3 7.68 -4.70 -11.67
CA VAL A 3 8.81 -3.83 -12.03
C VAL A 3 10.12 -4.59 -11.81
N TYR A 4 10.96 -4.66 -12.84
CA TYR A 4 12.27 -5.31 -12.80
C TYR A 4 13.36 -4.25 -12.75
N LYS A 5 14.30 -4.40 -11.80
CA LYS A 5 15.54 -3.63 -11.77
C LYS A 5 16.57 -4.33 -12.64
N TRP A 6 17.12 -3.61 -13.61
CA TRP A 6 18.11 -4.15 -14.53
C TRP A 6 19.38 -3.32 -14.53
N VAL A 7 20.50 -4.02 -14.74
CA VAL A 7 21.82 -3.45 -14.99
C VAL A 7 22.28 -4.04 -16.31
N ALA A 8 22.49 -3.19 -17.30
CA ALA A 8 22.91 -3.60 -18.62
C ALA A 8 24.04 -2.71 -19.13
N GLU A 9 24.92 -3.28 -19.93
CA GLU A 9 26.05 -2.59 -20.52
C GLU A 9 25.75 -2.27 -21.98
N THR A 10 26.02 -1.03 -22.37
CA THR A 10 25.97 -0.60 -23.78
C THR A 10 27.18 -1.15 -24.53
N LYS A 11 27.11 -1.26 -25.86
CA LYS A 11 28.25 -1.65 -26.70
C LYS A 11 29.51 -0.76 -26.51
N LYS A 12 29.36 0.42 -25.91
CA LYS A 12 30.45 1.36 -25.57
C LYS A 12 31.05 1.12 -24.18
N GLY A 13 30.73 0.01 -23.52
CA GLY A 13 31.23 -0.33 -22.17
C GLY A 13 30.59 0.49 -21.04
N LYS A 14 29.59 1.34 -21.32
CA LYS A 14 28.89 2.09 -20.26
C LYS A 14 27.81 1.23 -19.64
N VAL A 15 27.89 1.04 -18.33
CA VAL A 15 26.90 0.34 -17.52
C VAL A 15 25.74 1.28 -17.21
N LEU A 16 24.54 0.93 -17.67
CA LEU A 16 23.28 1.59 -17.40
C LEU A 16 22.47 0.78 -16.39
N LYS A 17 21.82 1.49 -15.47
CA LYS A 17 20.91 0.91 -14.48
C LYS A 17 19.55 1.55 -14.68
N GLY A 18 18.50 0.75 -14.62
CA GLY A 18 17.15 1.25 -14.81
C GLY A 18 16.10 0.33 -14.21
N GLU A 19 14.88 0.83 -14.19
CA GLU A 19 13.69 0.05 -13.87
C GLU A 19 12.90 -0.17 -15.16
N LEU A 20 12.31 -1.35 -15.30
CA LEU A 20 11.53 -1.73 -16.46
C LEU A 20 10.31 -2.52 -16.01
N GLU A 21 9.14 -2.04 -16.40
CA GLU A 21 7.89 -2.75 -16.18
C GLU A 21 7.71 -3.81 -17.28
N ALA A 22 7.52 -5.06 -16.87
CA ALA A 22 7.33 -6.18 -17.78
C ALA A 22 6.41 -7.22 -17.14
N ALA A 23 5.67 -7.98 -17.95
CA ALA A 23 4.80 -9.02 -17.40
C ALA A 23 5.59 -10.23 -16.87
N ASP A 24 6.80 -10.47 -17.38
CA ASP A 24 7.69 -11.55 -16.96
C ASP A 24 9.17 -11.19 -17.23
N GLU A 25 10.11 -11.89 -16.58
CA GLU A 25 11.55 -11.69 -16.73
C GLU A 25 11.98 -11.86 -18.20
N ARG A 26 11.42 -12.85 -18.90
CA ARG A 26 11.68 -13.04 -20.34
C ARG A 26 11.32 -11.82 -21.18
N ILE A 27 10.19 -11.17 -20.88
CA ILE A 27 9.74 -9.97 -21.57
C ILE A 27 10.67 -8.79 -21.25
N ALA A 28 11.09 -8.67 -19.99
CA ALA A 28 12.05 -7.65 -19.57
C ALA A 28 13.40 -7.83 -20.29
N GLN A 29 13.91 -9.06 -20.41
CA GLN A 29 15.13 -9.35 -21.14
C GLN A 29 15.01 -9.04 -22.64
N LEU A 30 13.89 -9.39 -23.27
CA LEU A 30 13.61 -9.09 -24.68
C LEU A 30 13.60 -7.57 -24.93
N GLN A 31 12.95 -6.80 -24.08
CA GLN A 31 12.91 -5.34 -24.18
C GLN A 31 14.30 -4.69 -24.04
N LEU A 32 15.16 -5.22 -23.16
CA LEU A 32 16.53 -4.73 -23.01
C LEU A 32 17.42 -5.12 -24.20
N LYS A 33 17.27 -6.33 -24.73
CA LYS A 33 17.98 -6.75 -25.96
C LYS A 33 17.59 -5.88 -27.17
N ARG A 34 16.30 -5.53 -27.31
CA ARG A 34 15.83 -4.61 -28.37
C ARG A 34 16.43 -3.21 -28.27
N ARG A 35 16.91 -2.80 -27.09
CA ARG A 35 17.61 -1.53 -26.85
C ARG A 35 19.13 -1.62 -27.09
N ASN A 36 19.63 -2.72 -27.67
CA ASN A 36 21.06 -3.00 -27.84
C ASN A 36 21.86 -2.97 -26.52
N LEU A 37 21.22 -3.35 -25.41
CA LEU A 37 21.84 -3.43 -24.10
C LEU A 37 22.15 -4.88 -23.73
N THR A 38 23.40 -5.15 -23.32
CA THR A 38 23.83 -6.46 -22.83
C THR A 38 23.50 -6.58 -21.36
N ILE A 39 22.56 -7.44 -21.01
CA ILE A 39 22.07 -7.59 -19.63
C ILE A 39 23.17 -8.25 -18.79
N LYS A 40 23.66 -7.55 -17.76
CA LYS A 40 24.59 -8.12 -16.76
C LYS A 40 23.83 -8.70 -15.57
N LYS A 41 22.72 -8.06 -15.18
CA LYS A 41 21.93 -8.48 -14.03
C LYS A 41 20.50 -7.99 -14.19
N ILE A 42 19.53 -8.90 -14.10
CA ILE A 42 18.12 -8.57 -14.00
C ILE A 42 17.60 -9.19 -12.72
N LYS A 43 16.93 -8.39 -11.89
CA LYS A 43 16.25 -8.87 -10.69
C LYS A 43 14.85 -8.29 -10.70
N ALA A 44 13.85 -9.14 -10.55
CA ALA A 44 12.53 -8.67 -10.17
C ALA A 44 12.69 -7.80 -8.91
N LYS A 45 12.10 -6.60 -8.87
CA LYS A 45 11.81 -6.05 -7.54
C LYS A 45 10.90 -7.10 -6.90
N PRO A 46 11.27 -7.70 -5.76
CA PRO A 46 10.32 -8.51 -5.03
C PRO A 46 9.11 -7.61 -4.80
N LYS A 47 7.96 -7.96 -5.41
CA LYS A 47 6.67 -7.33 -5.11
C LYS A 47 6.56 -7.29 -3.60
N ASP A 48 6.60 -6.11 -2.98
CA ASP A 48 6.05 -5.73 -1.66
C ASP A 48 5.98 -6.82 -0.56
N LEU A 49 6.89 -7.78 -0.57
CA LEU A 49 6.96 -8.87 0.41
C LEU A 49 7.65 -8.37 1.68
N PHE A 50 8.48 -7.34 1.57
CA PHE A 50 9.03 -6.62 2.73
C PHE A 50 8.02 -5.67 3.38
N GLU A 51 7.01 -5.15 2.66
CA GLU A 51 5.92 -4.39 3.28
C GLU A 51 4.99 -5.28 4.13
N ASN A 52 4.98 -6.59 3.87
CA ASN A 52 4.13 -7.57 4.56
C ASN A 52 4.85 -8.39 5.63
N VAL A 53 6.06 -8.02 6.04
CA VAL A 53 6.67 -8.61 7.24
C VAL A 53 5.95 -8.00 8.44
N ALA A 54 4.92 -8.68 8.94
CA ALA A 54 4.11 -8.26 10.09
C ALA A 54 4.93 -7.86 11.33
N PHE A 55 6.20 -8.28 11.39
CA PHE A 55 7.15 -7.92 12.45
C PHE A 55 7.70 -6.48 12.35
N PHE A 56 7.76 -5.89 11.15
CA PHE A 56 8.24 -4.52 10.91
C PHE A 56 7.12 -3.49 10.80
N GLN A 57 5.85 -3.93 10.85
CA GLN A 57 4.72 -3.03 10.76
C GLN A 57 4.51 -2.28 12.09
N PRO A 58 4.32 -0.95 12.06
CA PRO A 58 4.11 -0.17 13.28
C PRO A 58 2.86 -0.67 14.02
N LYS A 59 3.01 -0.98 15.31
CA LYS A 59 1.89 -1.44 16.14
C LYS A 59 0.89 -0.30 16.30
N ILE A 60 -0.40 -0.59 16.15
CA ILE A 60 -1.46 0.37 16.39
C ILE A 60 -1.61 0.54 17.91
N THR A 61 -1.54 1.78 18.38
CA THR A 61 -1.66 2.11 19.79
C THR A 61 -3.09 2.54 20.12
N ALA A 62 -3.49 2.45 21.39
CA ALA A 62 -4.79 2.96 21.83
C ALA A 62 -4.95 4.47 21.56
N LYS A 63 -3.84 5.23 21.58
CA LYS A 63 -3.83 6.65 21.25
C LYS A 63 -4.24 6.90 19.80
N ASP A 64 -3.79 6.07 18.86
CA ASP A 64 -4.14 6.19 17.45
C ASP A 64 -5.66 6.02 17.24
N VAL A 65 -6.24 5.02 17.91
CA VAL A 65 -7.70 4.76 17.87
C VAL A 65 -8.46 5.94 18.46
N VAL A 66 -8.08 6.44 19.64
CA VAL A 66 -8.75 7.58 20.30
C VAL A 66 -8.71 8.85 19.45
N ILE A 67 -7.57 9.14 18.82
CA ILE A 67 -7.44 10.30 17.92
C ILE A 67 -8.38 10.13 16.71
N PHE A 68 -8.36 8.95 16.09
CA PHE A 68 -9.28 8.62 15.00
C PHE A 68 -10.73 8.80 15.41
N THR A 69 -11.16 8.25 16.55
CA THR A 69 -12.55 8.37 17.03
C THR A 69 -12.98 9.82 17.15
N ARG A 70 -12.12 10.66 17.75
CA ARG A 70 -12.42 12.07 17.99
C ARG A 70 -12.53 12.84 16.67
N GLN A 71 -11.55 12.67 15.79
CA GLN A 71 -11.55 13.37 14.51
C GLN A 71 -12.71 12.91 13.63
N PHE A 72 -13.02 11.61 13.64
CA PHE A 72 -14.16 11.06 12.93
C PHE A 72 -15.48 11.62 13.47
N SER A 73 -15.69 11.63 14.79
CA SER A 73 -16.88 12.24 15.40
C SER A 73 -17.03 13.69 14.95
N THR A 74 -15.97 14.50 15.03
CA THR A 74 -16.02 15.91 14.59
C THR A 74 -16.40 16.06 13.12
N MET A 75 -15.90 15.19 12.24
CA MET A 75 -16.29 15.22 10.82
C MET A 75 -17.76 14.85 10.63
N ILE A 76 -18.23 13.80 11.31
CA ILE A 76 -19.64 13.38 11.24
C ILE A 76 -20.57 14.46 11.80
N ASP A 77 -20.21 15.07 12.93
CA ASP A 77 -20.95 16.17 13.56
C ASP A 77 -20.99 17.42 12.66
N ALA A 78 -19.92 17.65 11.87
CA ALA A 78 -19.86 18.69 10.86
C ALA A 78 -20.64 18.37 9.57
N GLY A 79 -21.28 17.19 9.49
CA GLY A 79 -22.08 16.76 8.34
C GLY A 79 -21.27 16.22 7.16
N LEU A 80 -20.00 15.86 7.35
CA LEU A 80 -19.23 15.20 6.30
C LEU A 80 -19.81 13.80 6.01
N PRO A 81 -19.91 13.41 4.74
CA PRO A 81 -20.24 12.04 4.36
C PRO A 81 -19.31 11.04 5.03
N LEU A 82 -19.88 9.96 5.56
CA LEU A 82 -19.17 8.93 6.32
C LEU A 82 -17.94 8.39 5.57
N VAL A 83 -18.11 8.00 4.31
CA VAL A 83 -17.02 7.50 3.44
C VAL A 83 -15.92 8.55 3.28
N GLN A 84 -16.30 9.81 3.10
CA GLN A 84 -15.34 10.90 2.96
C GLN A 84 -14.52 11.11 4.24
N GLY A 85 -15.17 11.07 5.41
CA GLY A 85 -14.49 11.14 6.70
C GLY A 85 -13.50 9.99 6.90
N LEU A 86 -13.88 8.76 6.58
CA LEU A 86 -12.98 7.60 6.65
C LEU A 86 -11.77 7.75 5.70
N THR A 87 -11.99 8.23 4.48
CA THR A 87 -10.92 8.45 3.49
C THR A 87 -9.93 9.51 3.96
N ILE A 88 -10.41 10.66 4.45
CA ILE A 88 -9.54 11.73 4.98
C ILE A 88 -8.69 11.19 6.13
N LEU A 89 -9.29 10.46 7.07
CA LEU A 89 -8.56 9.92 8.22
C LEU A 89 -7.57 8.83 7.82
N ALA A 90 -7.90 8.00 6.83
CA ALA A 90 -6.97 7.02 6.28
C ALA A 90 -5.74 7.69 5.63
N GLU A 91 -5.91 8.87 5.02
CA GLU A 91 -4.81 9.65 4.43
C GLU A 91 -3.98 10.40 5.47
N GLN A 92 -4.61 10.90 6.53
CA GLN A 92 -3.94 11.65 7.60
C GLN A 92 -3.23 10.77 8.64
N THR A 93 -3.55 9.47 8.70
CA THR A 93 -2.96 8.55 9.67
C THR A 93 -1.49 8.25 9.34
N GLU A 94 -0.59 8.56 10.27
CA GLU A 94 0.86 8.30 10.13
C GLU A 94 1.20 6.80 10.23
N ASN A 95 0.44 6.06 11.03
CA ASN A 95 0.65 4.63 11.22
C ASN A 95 0.18 3.85 9.98
N LYS A 96 1.14 3.37 9.17
CA LYS A 96 0.85 2.60 7.94
C LYS A 96 -0.06 1.39 8.16
N THR A 97 0.07 0.71 9.31
CA THR A 97 -0.79 -0.43 9.64
C THR A 97 -2.23 0.02 9.85
N PHE A 98 -2.41 1.12 10.58
CA PHE A 98 -3.75 1.66 10.83
C PHE A 98 -4.36 2.26 9.56
N GLN A 99 -3.58 2.98 8.75
CA GLN A 99 -3.99 3.45 7.44
C GLN A 99 -4.52 2.29 6.56
N ASN A 100 -3.82 1.15 6.53
CA ASN A 100 -4.26 -0.01 5.76
C ASN A 100 -5.56 -0.63 6.30
N VAL A 101 -5.78 -0.59 7.61
CA VAL A 101 -7.05 -1.00 8.24
C VAL A 101 -8.16 -0.04 7.84
N LEU A 102 -7.96 1.27 7.99
CA LEU A 102 -8.97 2.27 7.64
C LEU A 102 -9.34 2.20 6.15
N LYS A 103 -8.37 2.03 5.25
CA LYS A 103 -8.66 1.83 3.81
C LYS A 103 -9.52 0.59 3.52
N LYS A 104 -9.37 -0.48 4.30
CA LYS A 104 -10.23 -1.67 4.17
C LYS A 104 -11.64 -1.39 4.68
N VAL A 105 -11.76 -0.72 5.83
CA VAL A 105 -13.05 -0.28 6.38
C VAL A 105 -13.78 0.62 5.39
N THR A 106 -13.09 1.63 4.81
CA THR A 106 -13.67 2.51 3.79
C THR A 106 -14.22 1.70 2.61
N ARG A 107 -13.44 0.77 2.05
CA ARG A 107 -13.88 -0.06 0.91
C ARG A 107 -15.08 -0.93 1.23
N ASP A 108 -15.14 -1.50 2.44
CA ASP A 108 -16.26 -2.33 2.86
C ASP A 108 -17.55 -1.50 2.97
N VAL A 109 -17.45 -0.27 3.47
CA VAL A 109 -18.58 0.66 3.58
C VAL A 109 -18.99 1.21 2.22
N GLU A 110 -18.04 1.54 1.35
CA GLU A 110 -18.29 1.87 -0.07
C GLU A 110 -18.99 0.72 -0.80
N GLY A 111 -18.65 -0.52 -0.45
CA GLY A 111 -19.30 -1.75 -0.95
C GLY A 111 -20.68 -2.03 -0.35
N GLY A 112 -21.18 -1.17 0.55
CA GLY A 112 -22.51 -1.27 1.15
C GLY A 112 -22.58 -1.98 2.51
N SER A 113 -21.45 -2.37 3.10
CA SER A 113 -21.43 -2.88 4.48
C SER A 113 -21.75 -1.76 5.46
N SER A 114 -22.39 -2.08 6.59
CA SER A 114 -22.50 -1.11 7.68
C SER A 114 -21.12 -0.79 8.27
N LEU A 115 -20.97 0.40 8.85
CA LEU A 115 -19.73 0.79 9.53
C LEU A 115 -19.38 -0.22 10.64
N ALA A 116 -20.35 -0.64 11.43
CA ALA A 116 -20.14 -1.60 12.52
C ALA A 116 -19.62 -2.95 12.01
N GLU A 117 -20.17 -3.47 10.90
CA GLU A 117 -19.67 -4.72 10.30
C GLU A 117 -18.25 -4.58 9.77
N ALA A 118 -17.93 -3.44 9.14
CA ALA A 118 -16.60 -3.16 8.62
C ALA A 118 -15.57 -3.07 9.77
N LEU A 119 -15.90 -2.39 10.88
CA LEU A 119 -15.03 -2.28 12.06
C LEU A 119 -14.84 -3.64 12.76
N LYS A 120 -15.88 -4.46 12.89
CA LYS A 120 -15.83 -5.80 13.50
C LYS A 120 -14.88 -6.77 12.80
N LYS A 121 -14.58 -6.57 11.50
CA LYS A 121 -13.57 -7.36 10.79
C LYS A 121 -12.14 -7.08 11.27
N HIS A 122 -11.93 -6.07 12.13
CA HIS A 122 -10.64 -5.65 12.64
C HIS A 122 -10.56 -5.67 14.19
N PRO A 123 -10.76 -6.84 14.84
CA PRO A 123 -10.86 -6.96 16.30
C PRO A 123 -9.56 -6.65 17.06
N LYS A 124 -8.43 -6.57 16.35
CA LYS A 124 -7.13 -6.19 16.93
C LYS A 124 -6.99 -4.68 17.14
N VAL A 125 -7.89 -3.90 16.55
CA VAL A 125 -7.86 -2.43 16.53
C VAL A 125 -9.12 -1.87 17.18
N PHE A 126 -10.27 -2.39 16.79
CA PHE A 126 -11.57 -2.04 17.35
C PHE A 126 -12.01 -3.21 18.22
N ASP A 127 -12.28 -2.97 19.49
CA ASP A 127 -12.76 -4.00 20.40
C ASP A 127 -14.25 -4.29 20.18
N ALA A 128 -14.82 -5.18 20.98
CA ALA A 128 -16.23 -5.57 20.84
C ALA A 128 -17.23 -4.46 21.25
N LEU A 129 -16.76 -3.37 21.84
CA LEU A 129 -17.59 -2.22 22.25
C LEU A 129 -17.77 -1.20 21.12
N TYR A 130 -17.05 -1.38 20.01
CA TYR A 130 -17.04 -0.53 18.82
C TYR A 130 -18.01 -1.04 17.73
#